data_AF-X1TQ25-F1
#
_entry.id   AF-X1TQ25-F1
#
_cell.length_a   1.000
_cell.length_b   1.000
_cell.length_c   1.000
_cell.angle_alpha   90.00
_cell.angle_beta   90.00
_cell.angle_gamma   90.00
#
_symmetry.space_group_name_H-M   'P 1'
#
loop_
_entity.id
_entity.type
_entity.pdbx_description
1 polymer ?
#
loop_
_entity_poly.entity_id
_entity_poly.type
_entity_poly.pdbx_seq_one_letter_code
_entity_poly.pdbx_strand_id
1 'polypeptide(L)' 'MTRTPRCFACNKFARVEDCVLLRNKKSGNRRWFHRKEIKPECHEFVSHSFWEEVDPSLGETTEEEERKLAQLD' A
#
# COMPACT_ATOMS: atom_id res chain seq x y z
N MET A 1 -0.27 -14.96 12.09
CA MET A 1 0.63 -13.85 12.45
C MET A 1 0.56 -12.83 11.34
N THR A 2 -0.04 -11.66 11.58
CA THR A 2 -0.08 -10.56 10.62
C THR A 2 1.35 -10.02 10.49
N ARG A 3 1.96 -10.21 9.33
CA ARG A 3 3.31 -9.73 9.02
C ARG A 3 3.34 -8.21 9.21
N THR A 4 4.34 -7.69 9.92
CA THR A 4 4.50 -6.25 10.12
C THR A 4 4.60 -5.57 8.76
N PRO A 5 3.66 -4.66 8.41
CA PRO A 5 3.66 -4.03 7.11
C PRO A 5 4.88 -3.13 6.92
N ARG A 6 5.38 -3.10 5.69
CA ARG A 6 6.46 -2.21 5.28
C ARG A 6 5.87 -1.07 4.46
N CYS A 7 6.07 0.16 4.90
CA CYS A 7 5.65 1.32 4.13
C CYS A 7 6.40 1.37 2.78
N PHE A 8 5.67 1.43 1.67
CA PHE A 8 6.23 1.46 0.33
C PHE A 8 7.03 2.74 0.03
N ALA A 9 6.61 3.89 0.59
CA ALA A 9 7.28 5.17 0.36
C ALA A 9 8.67 5.26 1.02
N CYS A 10 8.82 4.79 2.26
CA CYS A 10 10.08 4.93 3.01
C CYS A 10 10.78 3.60 3.33
N ASN A 11 10.21 2.46 2.92
CA ASN A 11 10.70 1.11 3.18
C ASN A 11 10.90 0.75 4.66
N LYS A 12 10.34 1.53 5.60
CA LYS A 12 10.39 1.23 7.03
C LYS A 12 9.21 0.36 7.44
N PHE A 13 9.45 -0.55 8.37
CA PHE A 13 8.41 -1.34 9.01
C PHE A 13 7.63 -0.47 10.00
N ALA A 14 6.32 -0.66 10.05
CA ALA A 14 5.44 0.01 10.99
C ALA A 14 4.31 -0.92 11.42
N ARG A 15 3.61 -0.53 12.49
CA ARG A 15 2.46 -1.30 12.94
C ARG A 15 1.33 -1.18 11.92
N VAL A 16 0.45 -2.20 11.88
CA VAL A 16 -0.71 -2.19 10.98
C VAL A 16 -1.64 -1.00 11.29
N GLU A 17 -1.78 -0.65 12.57
CA GLU A 17 -2.55 0.50 13.04
C GLU A 17 -2.01 1.86 12.55
N ASP A 18 -0.70 1.97 12.34
CA ASP A 18 -0.03 3.18 11.86
C ASP A 18 -0.01 3.28 10.32
N CYS A 19 -0.52 2.24 9.65
CA CYS A 19 -0.52 2.12 8.21
C CYS A 19 -1.93 2.24 7.63
N VAL A 20 -1.97 2.51 6.34
CA VAL A 20 -3.14 2.46 5.47
C VAL A 20 -2.77 1.61 4.25
N LEU A 21 -3.68 0.73 3.83
CA LEU A 21 -3.50 -0.06 2.62
C LEU A 21 -4.08 0.73 1.45
N LEU A 22 -3.24 1.01 0.46
CA LEU A 22 -3.66 1.74 -0.73
C LEU A 22 -3.57 0.86 -1.96
N ARG A 23 -4.59 0.92 -2.82
CA ARG A 23 -4.60 0.29 -4.14
C ARG A 23 -4.27 1.30 -5.22
N ASN A 24 -3.37 0.94 -6.14
CA ASN A 24 -3.09 1.73 -7.33
C ASN A 24 -4.26 1.58 -8.32
N LYS A 25 -4.90 2.68 -8.71
CA LYS A 25 -6.04 2.68 -9.64
C LYS A 25 -5.67 2.22 -11.05
N LYS A 26 -4.39 2.35 -11.45
CA LYS A 26 -3.91 1.92 -12.76
C LYS A 26 -3.53 0.45 -12.76
N SER A 27 -2.64 0.03 -11.86
CA SER A 27 -2.13 -1.36 -11.86
C SER A 27 -2.92 -2.33 -11.00
N GLY A 28 -3.84 -1.85 -10.15
CA GLY A 28 -4.57 -2.68 -9.19
C GLY A 28 -3.74 -3.13 -7.96
N ASN A 29 -2.45 -2.80 -7.90
CA ASN A 29 -1.55 -3.25 -6.83
C ASN A 29 -1.87 -2.58 -5.50
N ARG A 30 -1.92 -3.37 -4.42
CA ARG A 30 -2.13 -2.95 -3.04
C ARG A 30 -0.78 -2.86 -2.30
N ARG A 31 -0.49 -1.71 -1.70
CA ARG A 31 0.76 -1.43 -0.96
C ARG A 31 0.45 -0.69 0.35
N TRP A 32 1.20 -0.97 1.41
CA TRP A 32 1.06 -0.25 2.68
C TRP A 32 1.77 1.10 2.65
N PHE A 33 1.14 2.10 3.24
CA PHE A 33 1.73 3.42 3.46
C PHE A 33 1.51 3.84 4.91
N HIS A 34 2.40 4.66 5.47
CA HIS A 34 2.10 5.29 6.76
C HIS A 34 0.90 6.23 6.63
N ARG A 35 0.10 6.29 7.68
CA ARG A 35 -0.95 7.31 7.79
C ARG A 35 -0.34 8.70 7.84
N LYS A 36 -1.05 9.67 7.27
CA LYS A 36 -0.65 11.08 7.26
C LYS A 36 -0.40 11.63 8.67
N GLU A 37 -1.16 11.16 9.66
CA GLU A 37 -1.08 11.57 11.06
C GLU A 37 0.21 11.11 11.74
N ILE A 38 0.74 9.96 11.34
CA ILE A 38 1.96 9.38 11.89
C ILE A 38 3.18 9.94 11.16
N LYS A 39 3.12 9.96 9.82
CA LYS A 39 4.26 10.31 8.99
C LYS A 39 3.82 10.95 7.66
N PRO A 40 3.58 12.28 7.65
CA PRO A 40 3.01 12.98 6.50
C PRO A 40 3.88 12.91 5.24
N GLU A 41 5.21 12.90 5.39
CA GLU A 41 6.17 12.77 4.26
C GLU A 41 5.96 11.49 3.43
N CYS A 42 5.50 10.38 4.05
CA CYS A 42 5.24 9.13 3.34
C CYS A 42 3.94 9.17 2.54
N HIS A 43 3.05 10.08 2.91
CA HIS A 43 1.75 10.28 2.28
C HIS A 43 1.83 11.32 1.15
N GLU A 44 2.84 12.19 1.14
CA GLU A 44 3.12 13.08 -0.01
C GLU A 44 3.52 12.29 -1.27
N PHE A 45 4.15 11.12 -1.10
CA PHE A 45 4.46 10.19 -2.19
C PHE A 45 3.21 9.55 -2.81
N VAL A 46 2.11 9.55 -2.06
CA VAL A 46 0.82 9.06 -2.51
C VAL A 46 0.14 10.20 -3.25
N SER A 47 0.38 10.30 -4.56
CA SER A 47 -0.50 11.15 -5.38
C SER A 47 -1.91 10.56 -5.32
N HIS A 48 -2.81 11.26 -4.63
CA HIS A 48 -4.22 10.86 -4.37
C HIS A 48 -4.99 10.56 -5.66
N SER A 49 -4.51 11.06 -6.80
CA SER A 49 -5.06 10.78 -8.12
C SER A 49 -4.88 9.31 -8.54
N PHE A 50 -3.81 8.64 -8.10
CA PHE A 50 -3.45 7.28 -8.53
C PHE A 50 -3.69 6.20 -7.49
N TRP A 51 -3.90 6.56 -6.23
CA TRP A 51 -4.07 5.61 -5.14
C TRP A 51 -5.42 5.82 -4.45
N GLU A 52 -6.05 4.73 -4.05
CA GLU A 52 -7.28 4.72 -3.26
C GLU A 52 -7.09 3.89 -2.01
N GLU A 53 -7.69 4.31 -0.90
CA GLU A 53 -7.69 3.54 0.33
C GLU A 53 -8.61 2.32 0.20
N VAL A 54 -8.12 1.16 0.64
CA VAL A 54 -8.84 -0.12 0.60
C VAL A 54 -8.75 -0.82 1.95
N ASP A 55 -9.62 -1.80 2.14
CA ASP A 55 -9.71 -2.53 3.41
C ASP A 55 -8.36 -3.23 3.76
N PRO A 56 -7.79 -2.95 4.95
CA PRO A 56 -6.56 -3.57 5.45
C PRO A 56 -6.53 -5.12 5.40
N SER A 57 -7.70 -5.76 5.51
CA SER A 57 -7.84 -7.22 5.48
C SER A 57 -7.52 -7.85 4.12
N LEU A 58 -7.55 -7.06 3.03
CA LEU A 58 -7.18 -7.54 1.69
C LEU A 58 -5.69 -7.88 1.57
N GLY A 59 -4.85 -7.31 2.45
CA GLY A 59 -3.41 -7.50 2.42
C GLY A 59 -2.72 -6.88 1.20
N GLU A 60 -1.38 -6.88 1.25
CA GLU A 60 -0.56 -6.45 0.11
C GLU A 60 -0.73 -7.38 -1.08
N THR A 61 -0.63 -6.80 -2.28
CA THR A 61 -0.52 -7.59 -3.50
C THR A 61 0.76 -8.42 -3.46
N THR A 62 0.58 -9.73 -3.59
CA THR A 62 1.69 -10.69 -3.64
C THR A 62 2.40 -10.66 -5.01
N GLU A 63 3.61 -11.21 -5.10
CA GLU A 63 4.34 -11.34 -6.39
C GLU A 63 3.57 -12.17 -7.43
N GLU A 64 2.74 -13.13 -6.98
CA GLU A 64 1.90 -13.91 -7.89
C GLU A 64 0.74 -13.06 -8.42
N GLU A 65 0.07 -12.29 -7.56
CA GLU A 65 -0.98 -11.37 -7.98
C GLU A 65 -0.44 -10.25 -8.89
N GLU A 66 0.74 -9.70 -8.59
CA GLU A 66 1.37 -8.66 -9.42
C GLU A 66 1.67 -9.20 -10.83
N ARG A 67 2.13 -10.45 -10.94
CA ARG A 67 2.31 -11.12 -12.24
C ARG A 67 1.01 -11.32 -13.01
N LYS A 68 -0.11 -11.56 -12.32
CA LYS A 68 -1.43 -11.68 -12.97
C LYS A 68 -1.94 -10.30 -13.44
N LEU A 69 -1.75 -9.27 -12.63
CA LEU A 69 -2.12 -7.88 -12.96
C LEU A 69 -1.32 -7.34 -14.15
N ALA A 70 -0.03 -7.67 -14.24
CA ALA A 70 0.82 -7.27 -15.36
C ALA A 70 0.46 -7.92 -16.71
N GLN A 71 -0.35 -8.99 -16.71
CA GLN A 71 -0.83 -9.66 -17.93
C GLN A 71 -2.20 -9.16 -18.40
N LEU A 72 -2.83 -8.26 -17.66
CA LEU A 72 -4.17 -7.73 -17.93
C LEU A 72 -4.15 -6.30 -18.52
N ASP A 73 -2.97 -5.71 -18.71
CA ASP A 73 -2.74 -4.39 -19.33
C ASP A 73 -2.43 -4.53 -20.83
#